data_AF-A0A9Q0VJ15-F1
#
_entry.id   AF-A0A9Q0VJ15-F1
#
_cell.length_a   1.000
_cell.length_b   1.000
_cell.length_c   1.000
_cell.angle_alpha   90.00
_cell.angle_beta   90.00
_cell.angle_gamma   90.00
#
_symmetry.space_group_name_H-M   'P 1'
#
loop_
_entity.id
_entity.type
_entity.pdbx_description
1 polymer ?
#
loop_
_entity_poly.entity_id
_entity_poly.type
_entity_poly.pdbx_seq_one_letter_code
_entity_poly.pdbx_strand_id
1 'polypeptide(L)'
;MIRELRSKVSDKAPLVHGHLFCVPSYDQILSLLVQDGFSEIRSLLYKIRECIEYVNGSSLGRQWFQEAINNGSLEGKEMPFQDVPARWDTTFLMLESSLEFREAFNHLEQLDRDFKVNPSAEEWNKATSVCECLKEFHKSVSNFPTTSECYFLSVRDVYKNLLKWKQREHVYVRSIANRMKGKFEEYWGEASLAMGISVVLNPSFKLKLVKYGYQQIYGSEYNLHFSKFLDNVTVVYHKYEKDFSDQGPSSSAMVDEEKLDKDGNVLALWQENAQKFPVLGKMARDFLAIPVSTVISKSSEVMKMTSVHDGVHPEIAEALICGKDWLDNRSSK
;
A
#
# COMPACT_ATOMS: atom_id res chain seq x y z
N MET A 1 5.66 11.72 21.83
CA MET A 1 6.31 10.88 20.80
C MET A 1 6.11 11.43 19.38
N ILE A 2 4.96 11.28 18.73
CA ILE A 2 4.73 11.73 17.33
C ILE A 2 5.01 13.23 17.11
N ARG A 3 4.64 14.08 18.08
CA ARG A 3 4.85 15.54 18.02
C ARG A 3 6.30 15.97 18.22
N GLU A 4 7.11 15.18 18.93
CA GLU A 4 8.55 15.41 19.10
C GLU A 4 9.33 14.89 17.88
N LEU A 5 8.94 13.72 17.35
CA LEU A 5 9.46 13.21 16.09
C LEU A 5 9.25 14.19 14.93
N ARG A 6 8.07 14.84 14.92
CA ARG A 6 7.73 15.91 13.97
C ARG A 6 8.76 17.04 13.98
N SER A 7 9.15 17.56 15.15
CA SER A 7 10.17 18.63 15.23
C SER A 7 11.55 18.20 14.70
N LYS A 8 11.87 16.90 14.75
CA LYS A 8 13.18 16.39 14.33
C LYS A 8 13.28 16.14 12.84
N VAL A 9 12.18 15.78 12.17
CA VAL A 9 12.17 15.44 10.73
C VAL A 9 11.60 16.57 9.85
N SER A 10 10.76 17.46 10.39
CA SER A 10 9.93 18.39 9.62
C SER A 10 10.65 19.51 8.85
N ASP A 11 11.91 19.85 9.15
CA ASP A 11 12.60 20.92 8.41
C ASP A 11 13.08 20.49 7.00
N LYS A 12 12.99 19.19 6.67
CA LYS A 12 13.57 18.62 5.43
C LYS A 12 12.66 17.63 4.69
N ALA A 13 11.47 17.32 5.20
CA ALA A 13 10.48 16.48 4.53
C ALA A 13 9.25 17.33 4.16
N PRO A 14 8.79 17.33 2.88
CA PRO A 14 7.59 18.07 2.49
C PRO A 14 6.37 17.63 3.30
N LEU A 15 5.49 18.59 3.61
CA LEU A 15 4.22 18.32 4.28
C LEU A 15 3.21 17.72 3.30
N VAL A 16 2.76 16.49 3.53
CA VAL A 16 1.39 16.09 3.18
C VAL A 16 0.47 16.33 4.38
N HIS A 17 -0.42 17.31 4.23
CA HIS A 17 -1.68 17.44 4.98
C HIS A 17 -1.54 17.40 6.51
N GLY A 18 -0.44 17.90 7.08
CA GLY A 18 -0.30 18.11 8.53
C GLY A 18 0.02 16.87 9.38
N HIS A 19 0.33 15.71 8.79
CA HIS A 19 0.55 14.44 9.54
C HIS A 19 1.80 13.66 9.08
N LEU A 20 2.99 14.08 9.51
CA LEU A 20 4.28 13.45 9.14
C LEU A 20 4.57 12.05 9.75
N PHE A 21 3.59 11.32 10.31
CA PHE A 21 3.80 9.95 10.84
C PHE A 21 2.62 9.01 10.63
N CYS A 22 1.71 9.35 9.73
CA CYS A 22 0.86 8.34 9.09
C CYS A 22 1.59 7.93 7.82
N VAL A 23 2.58 7.04 7.92
CA VAL A 23 3.04 6.32 6.72
C VAL A 23 1.82 5.48 6.31
N PRO A 24 1.13 5.79 5.19
CA PRO A 24 0.01 4.97 4.76
C PRO A 24 0.46 3.51 4.67
N SER A 25 -0.41 2.59 5.07
CA SER A 25 -0.11 1.18 4.95
C SER A 25 0.20 0.83 3.48
N TYR A 26 0.89 -0.29 3.26
CA TYR A 26 1.21 -0.74 1.90
C TYR A 26 -0.07 -0.85 1.04
N ASP A 27 -1.16 -1.34 1.64
CA ASP A 27 -2.49 -1.40 1.02
C ASP A 27 -3.02 -0.03 0.62
N GLN A 28 -2.89 0.97 1.51
CA GLN A 28 -3.34 2.33 1.24
C GLN A 28 -2.57 2.97 0.09
N ILE A 29 -1.24 2.80 0.04
CA ILE A 29 -0.43 3.33 -1.07
C ILE A 29 -0.85 2.66 -2.35
N LEU A 30 -0.85 1.33 -2.38
CA LEU A 30 -1.18 0.60 -3.58
C LEU A 30 -2.60 0.97 -4.06
N SER A 31 -3.55 1.14 -3.13
CA SER A 31 -4.89 1.64 -3.44
C SER A 31 -4.84 3.03 -4.08
N LEU A 32 -4.16 4.00 -3.48
CA LEU A 32 -4.02 5.35 -4.05
C LEU A 32 -3.40 5.33 -5.44
N LEU A 33 -2.35 4.54 -5.65
CA LEU A 33 -1.68 4.42 -6.94
C LEU A 33 -2.61 3.81 -7.98
N VAL A 34 -3.20 2.64 -7.69
CA VAL A 34 -4.05 1.92 -8.65
C VAL A 34 -5.29 2.74 -8.98
N GLN A 35 -5.90 3.40 -8.00
CA GLN A 35 -7.05 4.28 -8.20
C GLN A 35 -6.74 5.45 -9.12
N ASP A 36 -5.58 6.09 -8.95
CA ASP A 36 -5.17 7.12 -9.90
C ASP A 36 -4.95 6.51 -11.29
N GLY A 37 -4.27 5.36 -11.38
CA GLY A 37 -4.11 4.60 -12.63
C GLY A 37 -5.42 4.29 -13.36
N PHE A 38 -6.50 3.96 -12.63
CA PHE A 38 -7.82 3.68 -13.21
C PHE A 38 -8.45 4.86 -13.94
N SER A 39 -8.01 6.10 -13.69
CA SER A 39 -8.48 7.24 -14.45
C SER A 39 -8.18 7.14 -15.96
N GLU A 40 -7.14 6.40 -16.36
CA GLU A 40 -6.78 6.15 -17.78
C GLU A 40 -7.70 5.12 -18.48
N ILE A 41 -8.52 4.41 -17.70
CA ILE A 41 -9.48 3.40 -18.19
C ILE A 41 -10.90 3.62 -17.68
N ARG A 42 -11.23 4.85 -17.27
CA ARG A 42 -12.53 5.18 -16.68
C ARG A 42 -13.72 4.79 -17.58
N SER A 43 -13.62 5.03 -18.88
CA SER A 43 -14.69 4.68 -19.84
C SER A 43 -14.91 3.18 -19.95
N LEU A 44 -13.83 2.40 -19.96
CA LEU A 44 -13.87 0.94 -19.97
C LEU A 44 -14.50 0.39 -18.69
N LEU A 45 -14.06 0.90 -17.53
CA LEU A 45 -14.64 0.51 -16.24
C LEU A 45 -16.13 0.85 -16.16
N TYR A 46 -16.53 2.00 -16.68
CA TYR A 46 -17.94 2.37 -16.78
C TYR A 46 -18.73 1.37 -17.61
N LYS A 47 -18.29 1.04 -18.83
CA LYS A 47 -18.97 0.05 -19.69
C LYS A 47 -19.11 -1.32 -19.02
N ILE A 48 -18.05 -1.81 -18.37
CA ILE A 48 -18.10 -3.09 -17.66
C ILE A 48 -19.14 -3.05 -16.53
N ARG A 49 -19.18 -1.97 -15.75
CA ARG A 49 -20.22 -1.79 -14.71
C ARG A 49 -21.62 -1.76 -15.32
N GLU A 50 -21.83 -1.04 -16.42
CA GLU A 50 -23.15 -1.01 -17.08
C GLU A 50 -23.55 -2.39 -17.62
N CYS A 51 -22.61 -3.18 -18.15
CA CYS A 51 -22.88 -4.55 -18.56
C CYS A 51 -23.38 -5.42 -17.40
N ILE A 52 -22.72 -5.32 -16.25
CA ILE A 52 -23.07 -6.07 -15.05
C ILE A 52 -24.43 -5.60 -14.51
N GLU A 53 -24.68 -4.30 -14.50
CA GLU A 53 -25.94 -3.72 -14.07
C GLU A 53 -27.09 -4.18 -14.96
N TYR A 54 -26.90 -4.22 -16.27
CA TYR A 54 -27.91 -4.68 -17.22
C TYR A 54 -28.35 -6.12 -16.95
N VAL A 55 -27.35 -7.00 -16.78
CA VAL A 55 -27.55 -8.43 -16.57
C VAL A 55 -28.15 -8.71 -15.19
N ASN A 56 -27.72 -8.00 -14.15
CA ASN A 56 -28.17 -8.27 -12.79
C ASN A 56 -29.46 -7.54 -12.41
N GLY A 57 -29.70 -6.37 -13.00
CA GLY A 57 -30.80 -5.46 -12.67
C GLY A 57 -32.12 -5.77 -13.37
N SER A 58 -32.12 -6.55 -14.46
CA SER A 58 -33.34 -6.95 -15.16
C SER A 58 -33.55 -8.46 -15.15
N SER A 59 -34.80 -8.90 -15.02
CA SER A 59 -35.17 -10.32 -15.08
C SER A 59 -34.88 -10.93 -16.46
N LEU A 60 -35.17 -10.17 -17.53
CA LEU A 60 -34.91 -10.54 -18.92
C LEU A 60 -33.41 -10.61 -19.23
N GLY A 61 -32.63 -9.59 -18.85
CA GLY A 61 -31.18 -9.58 -19.03
C GLY A 61 -30.50 -10.74 -18.31
N ARG A 62 -30.95 -11.06 -17.09
CA ARG A 62 -30.46 -12.24 -16.35
C ARG A 62 -30.77 -13.54 -17.08
N GLN A 63 -31.98 -13.68 -17.64
CA GLN A 63 -32.39 -14.88 -18.34
C GLN A 63 -31.56 -15.09 -19.62
N TRP A 64 -31.45 -14.06 -20.47
CA TRP A 64 -30.67 -14.14 -21.71
C TRP A 64 -29.19 -14.36 -21.45
N PHE A 65 -28.64 -13.73 -20.41
CA PHE A 65 -27.25 -13.96 -20.04
C PHE A 65 -27.02 -15.37 -19.50
N GLN A 66 -27.95 -15.94 -18.74
CA GLN A 66 -27.85 -17.33 -18.29
C GLN A 66 -27.93 -18.31 -19.47
N GLU A 67 -28.76 -18.02 -20.47
CA GLU A 67 -28.81 -18.80 -21.71
C GLU A 67 -27.47 -18.72 -22.47
N ALA A 68 -26.87 -17.52 -22.55
CA ALA A 68 -25.53 -17.33 -23.12
C ALA A 68 -24.43 -18.10 -22.34
N ILE A 69 -24.53 -18.18 -21.02
CA ILE A 69 -23.61 -18.96 -20.16
C ILE A 69 -23.77 -20.47 -20.40
N ASN A 70 -25.01 -20.97 -20.43
CA ASN A 70 -25.33 -22.39 -20.56
C ASN A 70 -24.95 -22.95 -21.94
N ASN A 71 -24.93 -22.11 -22.97
CA ASN A 71 -24.47 -22.48 -24.30
C ASN A 71 -22.92 -22.54 -24.41
N GLY A 72 -22.20 -22.18 -23.34
CA GLY A 72 -20.73 -22.15 -23.28
C GLY A 72 -20.13 -22.98 -22.15
N SER A 73 -18.82 -22.83 -21.92
CA SER A 73 -18.05 -23.57 -20.89
C SER A 73 -18.14 -22.97 -19.47
N LEU A 74 -19.15 -22.15 -19.19
CA LEU A 74 -19.27 -21.37 -17.94
C LEU A 74 -20.37 -21.92 -17.01
N GLU A 75 -20.85 -23.13 -17.28
CA GLU A 75 -21.90 -23.78 -16.48
C GLU A 75 -21.51 -23.88 -14.99
N GLY A 76 -22.39 -23.42 -14.11
CA GLY A 76 -22.20 -23.45 -12.65
C GLY A 76 -21.37 -22.30 -12.06
N LYS A 77 -20.88 -21.34 -12.87
CA LYS A 77 -20.21 -20.14 -12.34
C LYS A 77 -21.21 -19.14 -11.75
N GLU A 78 -20.77 -18.43 -10.71
CA GLU A 78 -21.51 -17.30 -10.15
C GLU A 78 -21.56 -16.13 -11.15
N MET A 79 -22.67 -15.41 -11.15
CA MET A 79 -22.88 -14.23 -11.99
C MET A 79 -21.83 -13.15 -11.71
N PRO A 80 -21.46 -12.32 -12.71
CA PRO A 80 -20.52 -11.23 -12.50
C PRO A 80 -21.09 -10.21 -11.50
N PHE A 81 -20.22 -9.58 -10.71
CA PHE A 81 -20.59 -8.68 -9.61
C PHE A 81 -20.00 -7.28 -9.78
N GLN A 82 -20.72 -6.27 -9.28
CA GLN A 82 -20.26 -4.88 -9.24
C GLN A 82 -19.09 -4.72 -8.26
N ASP A 83 -18.17 -3.82 -8.57
CA ASP A 83 -17.13 -3.42 -7.63
C ASP A 83 -17.62 -2.38 -6.62
N VAL A 84 -16.77 -2.10 -5.63
CA VAL A 84 -16.86 -0.88 -4.83
C VAL A 84 -15.82 0.08 -5.38
N PRO A 85 -16.17 1.16 -6.10
CA PRO A 85 -15.21 1.97 -6.86
C PRO A 85 -14.06 2.55 -6.03
N ALA A 86 -14.23 2.76 -4.72
CA ALA A 86 -13.18 3.21 -3.81
C ALA A 86 -12.14 2.12 -3.45
N ARG A 87 -12.41 0.87 -3.78
CA ARG A 87 -11.61 -0.31 -3.43
C ARG A 87 -11.08 -1.01 -4.68
N TRP A 88 -9.81 -0.75 -4.97
CA TRP A 88 -9.19 -1.21 -6.20
C TRP A 88 -9.16 -2.74 -6.33
N ASP A 89 -9.08 -3.46 -5.20
CA ASP A 89 -9.11 -4.92 -5.13
C ASP A 89 -10.45 -5.45 -5.66
N THR A 90 -11.56 -4.80 -5.31
CA THR A 90 -12.87 -5.18 -5.84
C THR A 90 -13.02 -4.84 -7.32
N THR A 91 -12.45 -3.73 -7.78
CA THR A 91 -12.41 -3.40 -9.21
C THR A 91 -11.59 -4.41 -10.01
N PHE A 92 -10.46 -4.85 -9.46
CA PHE A 92 -9.65 -5.93 -10.05
C PHE A 92 -10.44 -7.23 -10.16
N LEU A 93 -11.13 -7.65 -9.09
CA LEU A 93 -11.94 -8.86 -9.10
C LEU A 93 -13.13 -8.76 -10.07
N MET A 94 -13.76 -7.58 -10.18
CA MET A 94 -14.81 -7.31 -11.18
C MET A 94 -14.26 -7.44 -12.60
N LEU A 95 -13.08 -6.88 -12.88
CA LEU A 95 -12.42 -7.01 -14.19
C LEU A 95 -12.08 -8.47 -14.50
N GLU A 96 -11.47 -9.18 -13.55
CA GLU A 96 -11.08 -10.59 -13.71
C GLU A 96 -12.31 -11.46 -13.99
N SER A 97 -13.37 -11.31 -13.20
CA SER A 97 -14.65 -12.01 -13.43
C SER A 97 -15.26 -11.66 -14.79
N SER A 98 -15.36 -10.37 -15.12
CA SER A 98 -15.99 -9.92 -16.38
C SER A 98 -15.27 -10.46 -17.63
N LEU A 99 -13.94 -10.62 -17.56
CA LEU A 99 -13.15 -11.21 -18.63
C LEU A 99 -13.50 -12.68 -18.88
N GLU A 100 -13.86 -13.44 -17.83
CA GLU A 100 -14.33 -14.82 -18.00
C GLU A 100 -15.67 -14.89 -18.73
N PHE A 101 -16.50 -13.85 -18.59
CA PHE A 101 -17.80 -13.74 -19.23
C PHE A 101 -17.81 -12.96 -20.55
N ARG A 102 -16.63 -12.59 -21.09
CA ARG A 102 -16.51 -11.81 -22.35
C ARG A 102 -17.37 -12.38 -23.48
N GLU A 103 -17.29 -13.70 -23.71
CA GLU A 103 -18.05 -14.35 -24.79
C GLU A 103 -19.56 -14.35 -24.52
N ALA A 104 -19.97 -14.46 -23.26
CA ALA A 104 -21.38 -14.37 -22.88
C ALA A 104 -21.94 -12.96 -23.13
N PHE A 105 -21.18 -11.90 -22.82
CA PHE A 105 -21.57 -10.52 -23.15
C PHE A 105 -21.68 -10.29 -24.66
N ASN A 106 -20.73 -10.82 -25.45
CA ASN A 106 -20.78 -10.74 -26.92
C ASN A 106 -22.00 -11.47 -27.49
N HIS A 107 -22.37 -12.61 -26.91
CA HIS A 107 -23.57 -13.34 -27.32
C HIS A 107 -24.85 -12.58 -26.93
N LEU A 108 -24.90 -11.98 -25.74
CA LEU A 108 -26.03 -11.16 -25.30
C LEU A 108 -26.28 -9.98 -26.25
N GLU A 109 -25.22 -9.31 -26.73
CA GLU A 109 -25.32 -8.23 -27.72
C GLU A 109 -25.92 -8.69 -29.06
N GLN A 110 -25.78 -9.97 -29.41
CA GLN A 110 -26.39 -10.54 -30.62
C GLN A 110 -27.88 -10.87 -30.42
N LEU A 111 -28.27 -11.27 -29.21
CA LEU A 111 -29.65 -11.64 -28.88
C LEU A 111 -30.52 -10.41 -28.61
N ASP A 112 -29.96 -9.40 -27.95
CA ASP A 112 -30.69 -8.26 -27.40
C ASP A 112 -30.21 -6.95 -27.98
N ARG A 113 -31.10 -6.28 -28.74
CA ARG A 113 -30.81 -5.00 -29.40
C ARG A 113 -30.73 -3.81 -28.44
N ASP A 114 -31.27 -3.94 -27.24
CA ASP A 114 -31.24 -2.87 -26.24
C ASP A 114 -29.91 -2.86 -25.46
N PHE A 115 -29.17 -3.97 -25.49
CA PHE A 115 -27.83 -4.08 -24.92
C PHE A 115 -26.77 -3.40 -25.80
N LYS A 116 -26.44 -2.13 -25.48
CA LYS A 116 -25.51 -1.28 -26.27
C LYS A 116 -24.23 -0.87 -25.53
N VAL A 117 -24.02 -1.43 -24.35
CA VAL A 117 -22.93 -1.02 -23.44
C VAL A 117 -21.71 -1.95 -23.51
N ASN A 118 -21.75 -2.99 -24.35
CA ASN A 118 -20.67 -3.97 -24.48
C ASN A 118 -19.34 -3.28 -24.88
N PRO A 119 -18.22 -3.57 -24.18
CA PRO A 119 -16.91 -3.17 -24.64
C PRO A 119 -16.59 -3.74 -26.03
N SER A 120 -15.93 -2.95 -26.86
CA SER A 120 -15.39 -3.40 -28.14
C SER A 120 -14.27 -4.43 -27.95
N ALA A 121 -13.91 -5.15 -29.03
CA ALA A 121 -12.80 -6.11 -28.98
C ALA A 121 -11.47 -5.48 -28.52
N GLU A 122 -11.19 -4.23 -28.92
CA GLU A 122 -10.01 -3.48 -28.48
C GLU A 122 -10.08 -3.12 -26.99
N GLU A 123 -11.25 -2.70 -26.52
CA GLU A 123 -11.51 -2.39 -25.11
C GLU A 123 -11.41 -3.64 -24.21
N TRP A 124 -11.87 -4.80 -24.69
CA TRP A 124 -11.67 -6.07 -23.99
C TRP A 124 -10.19 -6.45 -23.93
N ASN A 125 -9.43 -6.28 -25.01
CA ASN A 125 -7.98 -6.52 -25.00
C ASN A 125 -7.28 -5.56 -24.02
N LYS A 126 -7.74 -4.30 -23.95
CA LYS A 126 -7.30 -3.32 -22.95
C LYS A 126 -7.56 -3.82 -21.53
N ALA A 127 -8.77 -4.33 -21.25
CA ALA A 127 -9.12 -4.92 -19.95
C ALA A 127 -8.22 -6.10 -19.60
N THR A 128 -7.98 -7.02 -20.54
CA THR A 128 -7.08 -8.18 -20.34
C THR A 128 -5.69 -7.75 -19.94
N SER A 129 -5.05 -6.85 -20.71
CA SER A 129 -3.69 -6.39 -20.41
C SER A 129 -3.60 -5.68 -19.05
N VAL A 130 -4.61 -4.88 -18.69
CA VAL A 130 -4.64 -4.20 -17.39
C VAL A 130 -4.84 -5.21 -16.25
N CYS A 131 -5.73 -6.18 -16.42
CA CYS A 131 -5.97 -7.22 -15.42
C CYS A 131 -4.72 -8.05 -15.15
N GLU A 132 -3.97 -8.43 -16.20
CA GLU A 132 -2.67 -9.14 -16.06
C GLU A 132 -1.66 -8.32 -15.24
N CYS A 133 -1.58 -7.02 -15.50
CA CYS A 133 -0.73 -6.10 -14.75
C CYS A 133 -1.14 -6.05 -13.27
N LEU A 134 -2.42 -5.82 -12.99
CA LEU A 134 -2.95 -5.71 -11.62
C LEU A 134 -2.83 -7.00 -10.82
N LYS A 135 -2.84 -8.17 -11.48
CA LYS A 135 -2.65 -9.47 -10.83
C LYS A 135 -1.32 -9.57 -10.09
N GLU A 136 -0.26 -8.95 -10.61
CA GLU A 136 1.05 -8.88 -9.93
C GLU A 136 0.94 -8.11 -8.59
N PHE A 137 0.14 -7.04 -8.57
CA PHE A 137 -0.10 -6.23 -7.38
C PHE A 137 -1.02 -6.94 -6.38
N HIS A 138 -2.10 -7.57 -6.86
CA HIS A 138 -3.03 -8.30 -6.00
C HIS A 138 -2.35 -9.45 -5.25
N LYS A 139 -1.46 -10.19 -5.93
CA LYS A 139 -0.63 -11.23 -5.31
C LYS A 139 0.32 -10.68 -4.22
N SER A 140 0.82 -9.45 -4.41
CA SER A 140 1.71 -8.80 -3.45
C SER A 140 0.98 -8.42 -2.15
N VAL A 141 -0.26 -7.95 -2.24
CA VAL A 141 -1.08 -7.57 -1.06
C VAL A 141 -1.41 -8.77 -0.18
N SER A 142 -1.66 -9.95 -0.77
CA SER A 142 -1.96 -11.16 0.02
C SER A 142 -0.83 -11.56 0.98
N ASN A 143 0.40 -11.09 0.75
CA ASN A 143 1.56 -11.32 1.61
C ASN A 143 1.94 -10.03 2.36
N PHE A 144 1.02 -9.53 3.20
CA PHE A 144 1.19 -8.24 3.88
C PHE A 144 2.57 -8.11 4.56
N PRO A 145 3.30 -7.01 4.33
CA PRO A 145 4.57 -6.80 4.99
C PRO A 145 4.33 -6.55 6.48
N THR A 146 4.83 -7.47 7.32
CA THR A 146 4.77 -7.37 8.79
C THR A 146 5.94 -6.60 9.39
N THR A 147 6.99 -6.33 8.60
CA THR A 147 8.19 -5.62 9.03
C THR A 147 8.55 -4.48 8.08
N SER A 148 9.34 -3.52 8.57
CA SER A 148 9.79 -2.36 7.78
C SER A 148 10.57 -2.75 6.52
N GLU A 149 11.27 -3.88 6.56
CA GLU A 149 12.05 -4.40 5.45
C GLU A 149 11.15 -5.04 4.39
N CYS A 150 10.18 -5.86 4.80
CA CYS A 150 9.19 -6.40 3.89
C CYS A 150 8.46 -5.27 3.17
N TYR A 151 8.12 -4.19 3.88
CA TYR A 151 7.45 -3.04 3.27
C TYR A 151 8.34 -2.32 2.27
N PHE A 152 9.60 -2.05 2.63
CA PHE A 152 10.55 -1.42 1.71
C PHE A 152 10.74 -2.26 0.44
N LEU A 153 10.77 -3.59 0.57
CA LEU A 153 10.86 -4.52 -0.54
C LEU A 153 9.57 -4.52 -1.40
N SER A 154 8.39 -4.52 -0.78
CA SER A 154 7.11 -4.45 -1.48
C SER A 154 6.95 -3.15 -2.25
N VAL A 155 7.35 -2.02 -1.68
CA VAL A 155 7.32 -0.70 -2.35
C VAL A 155 8.30 -0.65 -3.52
N ARG A 156 9.50 -1.21 -3.36
CA ARG A 156 10.46 -1.39 -4.46
C ARG A 156 9.84 -2.23 -5.58
N ASP A 157 9.15 -3.32 -5.26
CA ASP A 157 8.59 -4.22 -6.27
C ASP A 157 7.45 -3.56 -7.06
N VAL A 158 6.64 -2.73 -6.40
CA VAL A 158 5.66 -1.87 -7.09
C VAL A 158 6.37 -0.99 -8.12
N TYR A 159 7.41 -0.27 -7.72
CA TYR A 159 8.15 0.61 -8.62
C TYR A 159 8.80 -0.16 -9.79
N LYS A 160 9.40 -1.33 -9.52
CA LYS A 160 9.98 -2.17 -10.57
C LYS A 160 8.93 -2.64 -11.59
N ASN A 161 7.73 -2.99 -11.13
CA ASN A 161 6.65 -3.37 -12.04
C ASN A 161 6.18 -2.17 -12.87
N LEU A 162 6.05 -0.98 -12.28
CA LEU A 162 5.75 0.25 -13.03
C LEU A 162 6.79 0.54 -14.12
N LEU A 163 8.09 0.37 -13.83
CA LEU A 163 9.13 0.49 -14.85
C LEU A 163 8.98 -0.53 -15.98
N LYS A 164 8.63 -1.79 -15.68
CA LYS A 164 8.35 -2.79 -16.72
C LYS A 164 7.14 -2.40 -17.56
N TRP A 165 6.07 -1.90 -16.94
CA TRP A 165 4.85 -1.51 -17.62
C TRP A 165 5.08 -0.32 -18.57
N LYS A 166 6.00 0.58 -18.22
CA LYS A 166 6.45 1.66 -19.12
C LYS A 166 7.14 1.18 -20.40
N GLN A 167 7.65 -0.05 -20.41
CA GLN A 167 8.28 -0.68 -21.58
C GLN A 167 7.31 -1.58 -22.36
N ARG A 168 6.04 -1.69 -21.95
CA ARG A 168 5.02 -2.45 -22.68
C ARG A 168 4.65 -1.74 -23.98
N GLU A 169 4.30 -2.53 -24.98
CA GLU A 169 3.93 -2.05 -26.32
C GLU A 169 2.72 -1.09 -26.26
N HIS A 170 1.69 -1.52 -25.54
CA HIS A 170 0.41 -0.81 -25.47
C HIS A 170 0.51 0.56 -24.78
N VAL A 171 0.08 1.61 -25.49
CA VAL A 171 0.11 3.00 -25.03
C VAL A 171 -0.66 3.20 -23.73
N TYR A 172 -1.79 2.51 -23.56
CA TYR A 172 -2.61 2.64 -22.35
C TYR A 172 -1.92 2.04 -21.10
N VAL A 173 -1.19 0.93 -21.24
CA VAL A 173 -0.42 0.36 -20.12
C VAL A 173 0.69 1.32 -19.71
N ARG A 174 1.37 1.93 -20.69
CA ARG A 174 2.38 2.97 -20.43
C ARG A 174 1.77 4.21 -19.76
N SER A 175 0.56 4.60 -20.15
CA SER A 175 -0.14 5.76 -19.57
C SER A 175 -0.54 5.51 -18.11
N ILE A 176 -1.13 4.34 -17.82
CA ILE A 176 -1.40 3.88 -16.44
C ILE A 176 -0.11 3.87 -15.63
N ALA A 177 0.95 3.27 -16.16
CA ALA A 177 2.23 3.16 -15.45
C ALA A 177 2.86 4.53 -15.16
N ASN A 178 2.79 5.47 -16.11
CA ASN A 178 3.30 6.83 -15.91
C ASN A 178 2.50 7.58 -14.84
N ARG A 179 1.17 7.45 -14.86
CA ARG A 179 0.30 8.09 -13.87
C ARG A 179 0.55 7.53 -12.47
N MET A 180 0.52 6.20 -12.31
CA MET A 180 0.83 5.52 -11.06
C MET A 180 2.25 5.85 -10.58
N LYS A 181 3.24 5.94 -11.48
CA LYS A 181 4.61 6.31 -11.12
C LYS A 181 4.70 7.75 -10.61
N GLY A 182 4.02 8.70 -11.26
CA GLY A 182 3.98 10.09 -10.80
C GLY A 182 3.42 10.18 -9.38
N LYS A 183 2.30 9.50 -9.11
CA LYS A 183 1.71 9.41 -7.78
C LYS A 183 2.62 8.71 -6.77
N PHE A 184 3.36 7.70 -7.20
CA PHE A 184 4.36 7.02 -6.37
C PHE A 184 5.49 7.96 -5.98
N GLU A 185 6.00 8.78 -6.90
CA GLU A 185 7.13 9.69 -6.64
C GLU A 185 6.77 10.79 -5.64
N GLU A 186 5.54 11.31 -5.68
CA GLU A 186 4.99 12.22 -4.66
C GLU A 186 5.04 11.58 -3.27
N TYR A 187 4.54 10.34 -3.15
CA TYR A 187 4.52 9.60 -1.89
C TYR A 187 5.93 9.21 -1.40
N TRP A 188 6.74 8.64 -2.30
CA TRP A 188 8.04 8.07 -1.99
C TRP A 188 9.04 9.14 -1.57
N GLY A 189 8.98 10.34 -2.18
CA GLY A 189 9.81 11.47 -1.80
C GLY A 189 9.70 11.82 -0.31
N GLU A 190 8.51 11.63 0.28
CA GLU A 190 8.22 11.99 1.67
C GLU A 190 8.44 10.84 2.65
N ALA A 191 8.05 9.61 2.29
CA ALA A 191 8.10 8.46 3.19
C ALA A 191 9.44 7.70 3.16
N SER A 192 10.23 7.83 2.09
CA SER A 192 11.47 7.07 1.89
C SER A 192 12.54 7.30 2.96
N LEU A 193 12.60 8.48 3.57
CA LEU A 193 13.56 8.77 4.63
C LEU A 193 13.25 8.00 5.91
N ALA A 194 12.00 8.07 6.38
CA ALA A 194 11.59 7.38 7.61
C ALA A 194 11.72 5.86 7.46
N MET A 195 11.25 5.30 6.35
CA MET A 195 11.41 3.87 6.05
C MET A 195 12.88 3.46 5.94
N GLY A 196 13.69 4.25 5.25
CA GLY A 196 15.11 3.98 5.10
C GLY A 196 15.83 3.97 6.45
N ILE A 197 15.48 4.89 7.35
CA ILE A 197 16.02 4.90 8.73
C ILE A 197 15.59 3.64 9.48
N SER A 198 14.31 3.24 9.43
CA SER A 198 13.84 2.01 10.09
C SER A 198 14.61 0.77 9.60
N VAL A 199 14.82 0.64 8.29
CA VAL A 199 15.61 -0.46 7.69
C VAL A 199 17.08 -0.41 8.13
N VAL A 200 17.70 0.77 8.19
CA VAL A 200 19.10 0.94 8.62
C VAL A 200 19.28 0.57 10.09
N LEU A 201 18.30 0.92 10.93
CA LEU A 201 18.30 0.59 12.34
C LEU A 201 18.04 -0.90 12.57
N ASN A 202 17.60 -1.68 11.59
CA ASN A 202 17.61 -3.13 11.71
C ASN A 202 19.06 -3.68 11.60
N PRO A 203 19.62 -4.29 12.66
CA PRO A 203 21.01 -4.77 12.69
C PRO A 203 21.34 -5.80 11.61
N SER A 204 20.34 -6.55 11.12
CA SER A 204 20.51 -7.60 10.11
C SER A 204 20.71 -7.04 8.71
N PHE A 205 20.22 -5.83 8.43
CA PHE A 205 20.20 -5.26 7.06
C PHE A 205 21.14 -4.06 6.92
N LYS A 206 21.15 -3.17 7.93
CA LYS A 206 21.96 -1.93 7.93
C LYS A 206 21.74 -1.15 6.61
N LEU A 207 22.78 -0.49 6.11
CA LEU A 207 22.73 0.29 4.86
C LEU A 207 22.62 -0.56 3.58
N LYS A 208 22.88 -1.87 3.64
CA LYS A 208 22.98 -2.73 2.44
C LYS A 208 21.64 -2.81 1.70
N LEU A 209 20.54 -2.99 2.44
CA LEU A 209 19.21 -3.13 1.86
C LEU A 209 18.72 -1.83 1.23
N VAL A 210 18.92 -0.70 1.92
CA VAL A 210 18.55 0.63 1.40
C VAL A 210 19.34 0.95 0.14
N LYS A 211 20.66 0.72 0.15
CA LYS A 211 21.52 0.86 -1.02
C LYS A 211 21.00 0.04 -2.20
N TYR A 212 20.72 -1.24 -1.97
CA TYR A 212 20.19 -2.11 -3.01
C TYR A 212 18.83 -1.63 -3.54
N GLY A 213 17.89 -1.23 -2.68
CA GLY A 213 16.58 -0.71 -3.12
C GLY A 213 16.70 0.58 -3.94
N TYR A 214 17.51 1.53 -3.46
CA TYR A 214 17.73 2.80 -4.16
C TYR A 214 18.38 2.57 -5.54
N GLN A 215 19.27 1.58 -5.70
CA GLN A 215 19.84 1.22 -7.02
C GLN A 215 18.75 0.75 -7.99
N GLN A 216 17.77 0.00 -7.50
CA GLN A 216 16.67 -0.52 -8.33
C GLN A 216 15.64 0.57 -8.68
N ILE A 217 15.43 1.55 -7.79
CA ILE A 217 14.44 2.62 -7.97
C ILE A 217 15.00 3.77 -8.82
N TYR A 218 16.21 4.24 -8.51
CA TYR A 218 16.76 5.44 -9.15
C TYR A 218 17.72 5.13 -10.31
N GLY A 219 18.08 3.85 -10.53
CA GLY A 219 18.93 3.44 -11.65
C GLY A 219 20.25 4.21 -11.67
N SER A 220 20.52 4.93 -12.76
CA SER A 220 21.75 5.72 -12.94
C SER A 220 21.88 6.88 -11.94
N GLU A 221 20.77 7.43 -11.44
CA GLU A 221 20.76 8.55 -10.49
C GLU A 221 20.89 8.09 -9.03
N TYR A 222 21.04 6.79 -8.80
CA TYR A 222 21.18 6.16 -7.49
C TYR A 222 22.14 6.90 -6.55
N ASN A 223 23.35 7.23 -7.01
CA ASN A 223 24.37 7.83 -6.15
C ASN A 223 23.92 9.18 -5.60
N LEU A 224 23.23 10.00 -6.41
CA LEU A 224 22.70 11.29 -5.99
C LEU A 224 21.64 11.13 -4.90
N HIS A 225 20.66 10.25 -5.11
CA HIS A 225 19.59 10.01 -4.15
C HIS A 225 20.08 9.35 -2.87
N PHE A 226 21.03 8.41 -2.97
CA PHE A 226 21.60 7.73 -1.81
C PHE A 226 22.48 8.65 -0.97
N SER A 227 23.26 9.55 -1.59
CA SER A 227 24.02 10.57 -0.86
C SER A 227 23.08 11.50 -0.09
N LYS A 228 22.03 12.01 -0.74
CA LYS A 228 20.99 12.84 -0.08
C LYS A 228 20.34 12.11 1.10
N PHE A 229 20.06 10.82 0.95
CA PHE A 229 19.54 10.00 2.04
C PHE A 229 20.53 9.96 3.22
N LEU A 230 21.81 9.68 2.99
CA LEU A 230 22.83 9.65 4.04
C LEU A 230 22.98 11.02 4.74
N ASP A 231 22.99 12.11 3.98
CA ASP A 231 23.05 13.47 4.53
C ASP A 231 21.85 13.74 5.46
N ASN A 232 20.66 13.31 5.06
CA ASN A 232 19.45 13.43 5.87
C ASN A 232 19.49 12.54 7.12
N VAL A 233 19.99 11.30 7.03
CA VAL A 233 20.18 10.43 8.21
C VAL A 233 21.13 11.07 9.22
N THR A 234 22.25 11.62 8.76
CA THR A 234 23.23 12.32 9.60
C THR A 234 22.61 13.53 10.30
N VAL A 235 21.80 14.31 9.58
CA VAL A 235 21.07 15.45 10.16
C VAL A 235 20.09 15.01 11.24
N VAL A 236 19.33 13.94 11.00
CA VAL A 236 18.41 13.39 11.99
C VAL A 236 19.19 12.89 13.22
N TYR A 237 20.30 12.18 13.01
CA TYR A 237 21.16 11.72 14.11
C TYR A 237 21.63 12.86 15.01
N HIS A 238 22.17 13.93 14.44
CA HIS A 238 22.66 15.08 15.23
C HIS A 238 21.56 15.80 15.99
N LYS A 239 20.32 15.81 15.47
CA LYS A 239 19.16 16.32 16.23
C LYS A 239 18.89 15.47 17.47
N TYR A 240 18.97 14.15 17.35
CA TYR A 240 18.83 13.26 18.51
C TYR A 240 19.99 13.38 19.50
N GLU A 241 21.22 13.50 19.01
CA GLU A 241 22.42 13.69 19.81
C GLU A 241 22.33 14.96 20.67
N LYS A 242 21.93 16.08 20.06
CA LYS A 242 21.71 17.35 20.76
C LYS A 242 20.69 17.22 21.89
N ASP A 243 19.55 16.60 21.61
CA ASP A 243 18.51 16.37 22.62
C ASP A 243 18.95 15.46 23.77
N PHE A 244 19.97 14.61 23.55
CA PHE A 244 20.58 13.79 24.59
C PHE A 244 21.57 14.59 25.44
N SER A 245 22.39 15.44 24.80
CA SER A 245 23.32 16.32 25.52
C SER A 245 22.59 17.30 26.45
N ASP A 246 21.40 17.75 26.06
CA ASP A 246 20.56 18.65 26.86
C ASP A 246 19.88 17.94 28.07
N GLN A 247 19.93 16.61 28.16
CA GLN A 247 19.31 15.81 29.24
C GLN A 247 20.27 15.35 30.36
N GLY A 248 21.55 15.73 30.33
CA GLY A 248 22.54 15.42 31.38
C GLY A 248 23.00 13.94 31.42
N PRO A 249 24.23 13.64 31.88
CA PRO A 249 24.84 12.33 31.66
C PRO A 249 24.33 11.26 32.65
N SER A 250 23.80 10.15 32.12
CA SER A 250 23.75 8.86 32.82
C SER A 250 24.91 7.97 32.35
N SER A 251 25.62 7.47 33.35
CA SER A 251 26.90 6.75 33.34
C SER A 251 27.11 5.71 32.21
N SER A 252 28.32 5.72 31.65
CA SER A 252 28.87 4.68 30.80
C SER A 252 29.30 3.43 31.59
N ALA A 253 29.11 2.24 31.03
CA ALA A 253 29.94 1.08 31.32
C ALA A 253 30.11 0.23 30.05
N MET A 254 31.34 -0.22 29.79
CA MET A 254 31.69 -1.14 28.70
C MET A 254 31.32 -2.57 29.07
N VAL A 255 30.66 -3.29 28.16
CA VAL A 255 30.63 -4.77 28.13
C VAL A 255 30.64 -5.25 26.67
N ASP A 256 31.29 -6.40 26.48
CA ASP A 256 31.74 -7.07 25.26
C ASP A 256 30.67 -7.37 24.20
N GLU A 257 31.18 -7.62 22.99
CA GLU A 257 30.43 -8.07 21.81
C GLU A 257 29.86 -9.50 21.97
N GLU A 258 28.78 -9.71 21.21
CA GLU A 258 28.07 -10.97 20.92
C GLU A 258 26.98 -11.46 21.90
N LYS A 259 25.73 -11.28 21.44
CA LYS A 259 24.85 -12.41 21.10
C LYS A 259 23.74 -11.94 20.16
N LEU A 260 23.70 -12.53 18.97
CA LEU A 260 22.60 -12.40 18.03
C LEU A 260 21.55 -13.43 18.45
N ASP A 261 20.51 -13.01 19.18
CA ASP A 261 19.38 -13.92 19.43
C ASP A 261 18.43 -13.95 18.24
N LYS A 262 17.94 -15.15 17.94
CA LYS A 262 17.23 -15.53 16.72
C LYS A 262 15.72 -15.30 16.79
N ASP A 263 15.22 -14.62 17.82
CA ASP A 263 13.85 -14.15 17.84
C ASP A 263 13.80 -12.73 17.30
N GLY A 264 13.26 -12.57 16.09
CA GLY A 264 13.28 -11.37 15.24
C GLY A 264 12.61 -10.10 15.79
N ASN A 265 12.61 -9.88 17.11
CA ASN A 265 12.16 -8.65 17.76
C ASN A 265 13.30 -7.63 17.83
N VAL A 266 13.46 -6.86 16.76
CA VAL A 266 14.46 -5.80 16.61
C VAL A 266 14.36 -4.75 17.72
N LEU A 267 13.15 -4.48 18.23
CA LEU A 267 12.94 -3.51 19.33
C LEU A 267 13.55 -4.00 20.65
N ALA A 268 13.43 -5.30 20.96
CA ALA A 268 14.04 -5.88 22.16
C ALA A 268 15.57 -5.78 22.10
N LEU A 269 16.16 -6.05 20.93
CA LEU A 269 17.61 -5.90 20.72
C LEU A 269 18.07 -4.45 20.97
N TRP A 270 17.33 -3.46 20.48
CA TRP A 270 17.67 -2.06 20.75
C TRP A 270 17.44 -1.63 22.19
N GLN A 271 16.48 -2.24 22.88
CA GLN A 271 16.25 -2.00 24.30
C GLN A 271 17.45 -2.46 25.15
N GLU A 272 18.02 -3.62 24.83
CA GLU A 272 19.22 -4.14 25.49
C GLU A 272 20.48 -3.30 25.16
N ASN A 273 20.58 -2.84 23.92
CA ASN A 273 21.72 -2.05 23.45
C ASN A 273 21.59 -0.54 23.69
N ALA A 274 20.46 -0.05 24.21
CA ALA A 274 20.18 1.36 24.41
C ALA A 274 21.18 2.02 25.37
N GLN A 275 21.72 1.30 26.35
CA GLN A 275 22.75 1.85 27.25
C GLN A 275 24.06 2.10 26.52
N LYS A 276 24.46 1.20 25.60
CA LYS A 276 25.69 1.31 24.81
C LYS A 276 25.56 2.37 23.71
N PHE A 277 24.38 2.47 23.11
CA PHE A 277 24.10 3.38 22.01
C PHE A 277 22.84 4.21 22.30
N PRO A 278 22.88 5.19 23.23
CA PRO A 278 21.69 5.90 23.70
C PRO A 278 20.96 6.67 22.59
N VAL A 279 21.72 7.39 21.76
CA VAL A 279 21.19 8.15 20.62
C VAL A 279 20.47 7.21 19.64
N LEU A 280 21.15 6.13 19.23
CA LEU A 280 20.60 5.16 18.27
C LEU A 280 19.45 4.33 18.87
N GLY A 281 19.50 3.98 20.16
CA GLY A 281 18.42 3.27 20.84
C GLY A 281 17.14 4.12 20.90
N LYS A 282 17.26 5.43 21.13
CA LYS A 282 16.12 6.36 21.06
C LYS A 282 15.57 6.48 19.64
N MET A 283 16.44 6.60 18.63
CA MET A 283 16.02 6.59 17.22
C MET A 283 15.32 5.27 16.88
N ALA A 284 15.89 4.13 17.25
CA ALA A 284 15.32 2.82 16.98
C ALA A 284 13.94 2.65 17.60
N ARG A 285 13.77 3.01 18.88
CA ARG A 285 12.45 3.01 19.51
C ARG A 285 11.45 3.87 18.75
N ASP A 286 11.86 5.05 18.30
CA ASP A 286 10.95 5.99 17.68
C ASP A 286 10.59 5.63 16.22
N PHE A 287 11.56 5.12 15.43
CA PHE A 287 11.38 4.78 14.00
C PHE A 287 10.88 3.36 13.77
N LEU A 288 11.28 2.38 14.59
CA LEU A 288 10.80 1.00 14.47
C LEU A 288 9.40 0.81 15.06
N ALA A 289 8.96 1.72 15.94
CA ALA A 289 7.59 1.75 16.44
C ALA A 289 6.58 2.40 15.49
N ILE A 290 7.03 2.94 14.34
CA ILE A 290 6.11 3.45 13.31
C ILE A 290 5.35 2.23 12.73
N PRO A 291 4.02 2.17 12.86
CA PRO A 291 3.26 1.05 12.34
C PRO A 291 3.34 1.04 10.81
N VAL A 292 3.93 -0.03 10.27
CA VAL A 292 4.14 -0.24 8.83
C VAL A 292 2.86 -0.80 8.16
N SER A 293 2.00 -1.41 8.97
CA SER A 293 0.69 -1.90 8.57
C SER A 293 -0.35 -1.40 9.57
N THR A 294 -0.90 -0.21 9.34
CA THR A 294 -2.22 0.10 9.89
C THR A 294 -3.25 -0.71 9.10
N VAL A 295 -3.35 -1.99 9.44
CA VAL A 295 -4.67 -2.60 9.41
C VAL A 295 -5.44 -1.82 10.48
N ILE A 296 -6.09 -0.72 10.09
CA ILE A 296 -7.40 -0.47 10.70
C ILE A 296 -8.11 -1.76 10.38
N SER A 297 -8.23 -2.60 11.40
CA SER A 297 -9.02 -3.81 11.37
C SER A 297 -10.25 -3.51 10.54
N LYS A 298 -10.25 -3.97 9.27
CA LYS A 298 -11.47 -4.13 8.50
C LYS A 298 -12.21 -5.33 9.09
N SER A 299 -12.21 -5.53 10.42
CA SER A 299 -13.21 -6.37 11.04
C SER A 299 -14.54 -5.69 10.76
N SER A 300 -15.53 -6.50 10.43
CA SER A 300 -16.91 -6.03 10.25
C SER A 300 -17.43 -5.21 11.44
N GLU A 301 -16.73 -5.22 12.58
CA GLU A 301 -17.08 -4.51 13.82
C GLU A 301 -16.69 -3.03 13.80
N VAL A 302 -15.56 -2.63 13.20
CA VAL A 302 -15.21 -1.19 13.09
C VAL A 302 -16.17 -0.49 12.12
N MET A 303 -16.52 -1.18 11.03
CA MET A 303 -17.51 -0.68 10.06
C MET A 303 -18.93 -0.66 10.65
N LYS A 304 -19.29 -1.65 11.49
CA LYS A 304 -20.52 -1.62 12.31
C LYS A 304 -20.51 -0.49 13.34
N MET A 305 -19.38 -0.18 13.96
CA MET A 305 -19.29 0.92 14.92
C MET A 305 -19.49 2.28 14.25
N THR A 306 -18.93 2.47 13.04
CA THR A 306 -19.13 3.69 12.25
C THR A 306 -20.55 3.80 11.68
N SER A 307 -21.20 2.67 11.34
CA SER A 307 -22.58 2.69 10.84
C SER A 307 -23.65 2.80 11.95
N VAL A 308 -23.29 2.50 13.20
CA VAL A 308 -24.19 2.64 14.37
C VAL A 308 -24.13 4.07 14.94
N HIS A 309 -23.15 4.88 14.53
CA HIS A 309 -22.90 6.20 15.08
C HIS A 309 -22.67 7.27 14.00
N ASP A 310 -23.69 7.49 13.15
CA ASP A 310 -23.79 8.73 12.38
C ASP A 310 -23.84 9.92 13.35
N GLY A 311 -22.73 10.67 13.46
CA GLY A 311 -22.65 11.91 14.26
C GLY A 311 -21.56 11.98 15.33
N VAL A 312 -20.70 10.98 15.48
CA VAL A 312 -19.59 11.04 16.46
C VAL A 312 -18.42 11.85 15.90
N HIS A 313 -17.98 12.86 16.67
CA HIS A 313 -16.83 13.71 16.34
C HIS A 313 -15.56 12.85 16.18
N PRO A 314 -14.66 13.13 15.20
CA PRO A 314 -13.49 12.30 14.90
C PRO A 314 -12.62 11.95 16.12
N GLU A 315 -12.51 12.88 17.08
CA GLU A 315 -11.73 12.72 18.31
C GLU A 315 -12.33 11.68 19.28
N ILE A 316 -13.66 11.55 19.30
CA ILE A 316 -14.36 10.56 20.13
C ILE A 316 -14.25 9.18 19.49
N ALA A 317 -14.33 9.10 18.15
CA ALA A 317 -14.08 7.85 17.42
C ALA A 317 -12.64 7.36 17.63
N GLU A 318 -11.64 8.27 17.55
CA GLU A 318 -10.24 7.96 17.85
C GLU A 318 -10.05 7.49 19.30
N ALA A 319 -10.64 8.19 20.28
CA ALA A 319 -10.57 7.80 21.68
C ALA A 319 -11.19 6.42 21.96
N LEU A 320 -12.29 6.08 21.29
CA LEU A 320 -12.96 4.77 21.42
C LEU A 320 -12.14 3.65 20.79
N ILE A 321 -11.55 3.87 19.60
CA ILE A 321 -10.66 2.91 18.94
C ILE A 321 -9.41 2.67 19.80
N CYS A 322 -8.76 3.74 20.24
CA CYS A 322 -7.59 3.66 21.12
C CYS A 322 -7.91 3.01 22.47
N GLY A 323 -9.08 3.28 23.04
CA GLY A 323 -9.54 2.67 24.30
C GLY A 323 -9.78 1.17 24.17
N LYS A 324 -10.36 0.72 23.06
CA LYS A 324 -10.57 -0.72 22.79
C LYS A 324 -9.25 -1.45 22.56
N ASP A 325 -8.37 -0.94 21.71
CA ASP A 325 -7.03 -1.51 21.48
C ASP A 325 -6.20 -1.61 22.78
N TRP A 326 -6.38 -0.65 23.69
CA TRP A 326 -5.71 -0.65 24.98
C TRP A 326 -6.26 -1.72 25.95
N LEU A 327 -7.58 -1.95 25.93
CA LEU A 327 -8.22 -3.01 26.71
C LEU A 327 -7.86 -4.40 26.19
N ASP A 328 -7.86 -4.58 24.88
CA ASP A 328 -7.56 -5.88 24.24
C ASP A 328 -6.10 -6.30 24.47
N ASN A 329 -5.16 -5.35 24.46
CA ASN A 329 -3.74 -5.61 24.77
C ASN A 329 -3.46 -5.87 26.27
N ARG A 330 -4.42 -5.62 27.17
CA ARG A 330 -4.28 -5.99 28.61
C ARG A 330 -4.61 -7.47 28.87
N SER A 331 -5.45 -8.07 28.03
CA SER A 331 -5.88 -9.48 28.15
C SER A 331 -4.84 -10.50 27.69
N SER A 332 -3.73 -10.07 27.10
CA SER A 332 -2.65 -10.96 26.59
C SER A 332 -1.37 -10.94 27.43
N LYS A 333 -1.47 -10.58 28.72
CA LYS A 333 -0.36 -10.69 29.68
C LYS A 333 -0.57 -11.80 30.70
#